data_AF-A0A1V5NMC2-F1
#
_entry.id   AF-A0A1V5NMC2-F1
#
_cell.length_a   1.000
_cell.length_b   1.000
_cell.length_c   1.000
_cell.angle_alpha   90.00
_cell.angle_beta   90.00
_cell.angle_gamma   90.00
#
_symmetry.space_group_name_H-M   'P 1'
#
loop_
_entity.id
_entity.type
_entity.pdbx_description
1 polymer ?
#
loop_
_entity_poly.entity_id
_entity_poly.type
_entity_poly.pdbx_seq_one_letter_code
_entity_poly.pdbx_strand_id
1 'polypeptide(L)'
;MAYNPNLYGVIFVSLGCENIDVDNIVYSARQSGKPVGLISIWTEGGLTISTSQGVFLGQKMIRDASRIKRVETSLSDLMIGLKCGASDSTSGLITNPSIGIVSDKIVEQGGATVFGEISEFLYAKNLISKRGETDDVCEEIRRLIVRTKEKIDQNDSNYKNEQKAWFPLHARHQGHF
;
A
#
# COMPACT_ATOMS: atom_id res chain seq x y z
N MET A 1 4.38 -7.92 1.02
CA MET A 1 4.75 -8.08 -0.40
C MET A 1 4.84 -9.54 -0.84
N ALA A 2 5.51 -10.44 -0.12
CA ALA A 2 5.66 -11.86 -0.52
C ALA A 2 4.33 -12.58 -0.88
N TYR A 3 3.24 -12.24 -0.19
CA TYR A 3 1.91 -12.79 -0.47
C TYR A 3 1.25 -12.27 -1.75
N ASN A 4 1.76 -11.22 -2.40
CA ASN A 4 1.16 -10.69 -3.63
C ASN A 4 1.30 -11.71 -4.77
N PRO A 5 0.20 -12.21 -5.37
CA PRO A 5 0.23 -13.27 -6.39
C PRO A 5 1.03 -12.90 -7.64
N ASN A 6 1.21 -11.62 -7.94
CA ASN A 6 1.97 -11.13 -9.09
C ASN A 6 3.50 -11.22 -8.90
N LEU A 7 3.98 -11.56 -7.70
CA LEU A 7 5.39 -11.78 -7.44
C LEU A 7 5.70 -13.29 -7.46
N TYR A 8 6.71 -13.67 -8.23
CA TYR A 8 7.26 -15.03 -8.21
C TYR A 8 8.04 -15.28 -6.91
N GLY A 9 8.90 -14.35 -6.50
CA GLY A 9 9.71 -14.43 -5.30
C GLY A 9 10.15 -13.04 -4.81
N VAL A 10 10.74 -12.99 -3.62
CA VAL A 10 11.19 -11.74 -2.99
C VAL A 10 12.59 -11.90 -2.43
N ILE A 11 13.44 -10.89 -2.57
CA ILE A 11 14.76 -10.82 -1.93
C ILE A 11 14.73 -9.66 -0.94
N PHE A 12 14.93 -9.96 0.33
CA PHE A 12 15.12 -8.96 1.38
C PHE A 12 16.61 -8.60 1.43
N VAL A 13 16.89 -7.30 1.43
CA VAL A 13 18.25 -6.79 1.61
C VAL A 13 18.26 -6.05 2.94
N SER A 14 19.09 -6.52 3.86
CA SER A 14 19.34 -5.93 5.16
C SER A 14 20.76 -5.37 5.18
N LEU A 15 20.93 -4.19 5.74
CA LEU A 15 22.23 -3.70 6.14
C LEU A 15 22.75 -4.59 7.27
N GLY A 16 21.95 -4.81 8.32
CA GLY A 16 22.26 -5.61 9.51
C GLY A 16 22.15 -4.84 10.83
N CYS A 17 21.70 -3.59 10.79
CA CYS A 17 21.57 -2.70 11.95
C CYS A 17 20.20 -2.02 12.04
N GLU A 18 19.21 -2.54 11.31
CA GLU A 18 17.86 -2.02 11.33
C GLU A 18 17.18 -2.31 12.67
N ASN A 19 16.35 -1.37 13.11
CA ASN A 19 15.55 -1.53 14.32
C ASN A 19 14.24 -2.29 14.03
N ILE A 20 14.34 -3.39 13.28
CA ILE A 20 13.23 -4.28 12.93
C ILE A 20 13.69 -5.73 13.01
N ASP A 21 12.77 -6.63 13.33
CA ASP A 21 13.01 -8.07 13.36
C ASP A 21 12.99 -8.65 11.94
N VAL A 22 14.14 -8.58 11.26
CA VAL A 22 14.31 -9.07 9.88
C VAL A 22 14.02 -10.56 9.79
N ASP A 23 14.44 -11.34 10.79
CA ASP A 23 14.26 -12.80 10.81
C ASP A 23 12.78 -13.18 10.84
N ASN A 24 11.99 -12.50 11.67
CA ASN A 24 10.54 -12.73 11.73
C ASN A 24 9.84 -12.29 10.43
N ILE A 25 10.27 -11.18 9.81
CA ILE A 25 9.74 -10.74 8.51
C ILE A 25 10.01 -11.80 7.44
N VAL A 26 11.24 -12.31 7.36
CA VAL A 26 11.63 -13.34 6.39
C VAL A 26 10.94 -14.67 6.68
N TYR A 27 10.81 -15.06 7.95
CA TYR A 27 10.04 -16.23 8.36
C TYR A 27 8.59 -16.13 7.88
N SER A 28 7.93 -15.01 8.15
CA SER A 28 6.56 -14.75 7.72
C SER A 28 6.42 -14.71 6.19
N ALA A 29 7.42 -14.18 5.49
CA ALA A 29 7.44 -14.16 4.03
C ALA A 29 7.58 -15.57 3.44
N ARG A 30 8.38 -16.46 4.05
CA ARG A 30 8.54 -17.85 3.60
C ARG A 30 7.26 -18.67 3.70
N GLN A 31 6.36 -18.32 4.63
CA GLN A 31 5.03 -18.94 4.73
C GLN A 31 4.15 -18.67 3.49
N SER A 32 4.51 -17.72 2.62
CA SER A 32 3.82 -17.52 1.33
C SER A 32 4.01 -18.67 0.33
N GLY A 33 4.91 -19.63 0.60
CA GLY A 33 5.23 -20.74 -0.30
C GLY A 33 6.10 -20.35 -1.50
N LYS A 34 6.53 -19.10 -1.59
CA LYS A 34 7.35 -18.58 -2.69
C LYS A 34 8.84 -18.54 -2.34
N PRO A 35 9.73 -18.52 -3.35
CA PRO A 35 11.15 -18.25 -3.13
C PRO A 35 11.36 -16.92 -2.38
N VAL A 36 12.01 -17.01 -1.21
CA VAL A 36 12.39 -15.86 -0.40
C VAL A 36 13.90 -15.92 -0.11
N GLY A 37 14.61 -14.89 -0.56
CA GLY A 37 16.02 -14.65 -0.23
C GLY A 37 16.18 -13.60 0.85
N LEU A 38 17.24 -13.72 1.65
CA LEU A 38 17.72 -12.69 2.56
C LEU A 38 19.20 -12.48 2.27
N ILE A 39 19.62 -11.23 2.15
CA ILE A 39 21.02 -10.81 2.00
C ILE A 39 21.27 -9.81 3.11
N SER A 40 22.22 -10.09 3.99
CA SER A 40 22.66 -9.13 5.01
C SER A 40 24.06 -8.62 4.68
N ILE A 41 24.18 -7.33 4.41
CA ILE A 41 25.40 -6.70 3.89
C ILE A 41 26.56 -6.88 4.86
N TRP A 42 26.32 -6.71 6.16
CA TRP A 42 27.34 -6.91 7.19
C TRP A 42 27.81 -8.37 7.26
N THR A 43 26.89 -9.34 7.22
CA THR A 43 27.25 -10.77 7.34
C THR A 43 27.91 -11.33 6.09
N GLU A 44 27.56 -10.80 4.92
CA GLU A 44 28.04 -11.29 3.62
C GLU A 44 29.40 -10.69 3.23
N GLY A 45 30.02 -9.87 4.09
CA GLY A 45 31.34 -9.30 3.84
C GLY A 45 31.32 -8.01 3.00
N GLY A 46 30.22 -7.27 3.04
CA GLY A 46 30.09 -5.95 2.45
C GLY A 46 29.35 -5.91 1.11
N LEU A 47 29.27 -4.71 0.55
CA LEU A 47 28.38 -4.37 -0.56
C LEU A 47 28.63 -5.21 -1.82
N THR A 48 29.89 -5.43 -2.21
CA THR A 48 30.25 -6.11 -3.45
C THR A 48 29.81 -7.57 -3.47
N ILE A 49 30.05 -8.30 -2.37
CA ILE A 49 29.68 -9.71 -2.23
C ILE A 49 28.15 -9.83 -2.19
N SER A 50 27.51 -9.00 -1.36
CA SER A 50 26.05 -8.93 -1.23
C SER A 50 25.34 -8.66 -2.56
N THR A 51 25.90 -7.74 -3.35
CA THR A 51 25.37 -7.41 -4.69
C THR A 51 25.49 -8.62 -5.62
N SER A 52 26.64 -9.29 -5.63
CA SER A 52 26.87 -10.47 -6.47
C SER A 52 25.90 -11.61 -6.12
N GLN A 53 25.64 -11.83 -4.83
CA GLN A 53 24.65 -12.80 -4.36
C GLN A 53 23.22 -12.40 -4.73
N GLY A 54 22.86 -11.13 -4.62
CA GLY A 54 21.56 -10.62 -5.04
C GLY A 54 21.30 -10.82 -6.53
N VAL A 55 22.31 -10.55 -7.35
CA VAL A 55 22.25 -10.84 -8.80
C VAL A 55 22.06 -12.33 -9.04
N PHE A 56 22.83 -13.19 -8.36
CA PHE A 56 22.71 -14.64 -8.51
C PHE A 56 21.31 -15.17 -8.14
N LEU A 57 20.78 -14.75 -6.98
CA LEU A 57 19.44 -15.13 -6.53
C LEU A 57 18.36 -14.61 -7.48
N GLY A 58 18.47 -13.35 -7.92
CA GLY A 58 17.55 -12.73 -8.88
C GLY A 58 17.54 -13.47 -10.23
N GLN A 59 18.72 -13.83 -10.75
CA GLN A 59 18.85 -14.60 -11.99
C GLN A 59 18.20 -15.98 -11.89
N LYS A 60 18.36 -16.66 -10.74
CA LYS A 60 17.68 -17.95 -10.49
C LYS A 60 16.16 -17.76 -10.49
N MET A 61 15.65 -16.77 -9.74
CA MET A 61 14.21 -16.48 -9.68
C MET A 61 13.63 -16.13 -11.05
N ILE A 62 14.29 -15.27 -11.83
CA ILE A 62 13.84 -14.88 -13.17
C ILE A 62 13.82 -16.09 -14.12
N ARG A 63 14.85 -16.94 -14.07
CA ARG A 63 14.91 -18.15 -14.89
C ARG A 63 13.74 -19.06 -14.62
N ASP A 64 13.42 -19.30 -13.35
CA ASP A 64 12.32 -20.18 -12.97
C ASP A 64 10.96 -19.53 -13.29
N ALA A 65 10.78 -18.24 -12.98
CA ALA A 65 9.59 -17.48 -13.31
C ALA A 65 9.29 -17.47 -14.81
N SER A 66 10.32 -17.41 -15.67
CA SER A 66 10.18 -17.38 -17.13
C SER A 66 9.55 -18.65 -17.72
N ARG A 67 9.56 -19.75 -16.95
CA ARG A 67 8.97 -21.04 -17.35
C ARG A 67 7.47 -21.11 -17.06
N ILE A 68 6.94 -20.22 -16.21
CA ILE A 68 5.53 -20.16 -15.88
C ILE A 68 4.76 -19.65 -17.09
N LYS A 69 3.69 -20.36 -17.47
CA LYS A 69 2.78 -19.96 -18.53
C LYS A 69 1.48 -19.46 -17.92
N ARG A 70 0.88 -18.46 -18.57
CA ARG A 70 -0.47 -18.01 -18.22
C ARG A 70 -1.44 -19.14 -18.55
N VAL A 71 -2.44 -19.27 -17.70
CA VAL A 71 -3.55 -20.21 -17.86
C VAL A 71 -4.84 -19.42 -17.73
N GLU A 72 -5.93 -19.96 -18.28
CA GLU A 72 -7.26 -19.44 -17.98
C GLU A 72 -7.54 -19.60 -16.48
N THR A 73 -8.14 -18.59 -15.88
CA THR A 73 -8.44 -18.52 -14.45
C THR A 73 -9.82 -17.90 -14.25
N SER A 74 -10.45 -18.18 -13.12
CA SER A 74 -11.75 -17.62 -12.79
C SER A 74 -11.63 -16.16 -12.38
N LEU A 75 -12.70 -15.38 -12.58
CA LEU A 75 -12.80 -14.04 -12.00
C LEU A 75 -12.81 -14.08 -10.46
N SER A 76 -13.13 -15.22 -9.85
CA SER A 76 -13.02 -15.41 -8.40
C SER A 76 -11.59 -15.30 -7.86
N ASP A 77 -10.59 -15.49 -8.71
CA ASP A 77 -9.17 -15.37 -8.33
C ASP A 77 -8.67 -13.91 -8.45
N LEU A 78 -9.52 -13.01 -8.96
CA LEU A 78 -9.14 -11.64 -9.27
C LEU A 78 -9.41 -10.69 -8.10
N MET A 79 -8.39 -9.90 -7.76
CA MET A 79 -8.50 -8.78 -6.84
C MET A 79 -8.14 -7.48 -7.56
N ILE A 80 -9.05 -6.51 -7.57
CA ILE A 80 -8.83 -5.20 -8.22
C ILE A 80 -8.80 -4.08 -7.18
N GLY A 81 -7.71 -3.30 -7.20
CA GLY A 81 -7.63 -2.04 -6.46
C GLY A 81 -8.29 -0.90 -7.23
N LEU A 82 -9.18 -0.17 -6.57
CA LEU A 82 -9.87 1.00 -7.09
C LEU A 82 -9.22 2.26 -6.52
N LYS A 83 -8.92 3.20 -7.40
CA LYS A 83 -8.23 4.45 -7.07
C LYS A 83 -8.74 5.56 -7.98
N CYS A 84 -9.08 6.69 -7.36
CA CYS A 84 -9.36 7.94 -8.03
C CYS A 84 -8.03 8.59 -8.45
N GLY A 85 -8.04 9.24 -9.62
CA GLY A 85 -6.95 10.08 -10.09
C GLY A 85 -7.17 11.54 -9.69
N ALA A 86 -7.15 12.44 -10.66
CA ALA A 86 -7.60 13.81 -10.48
C ALA A 86 -9.13 13.87 -10.63
N SER A 87 -9.84 13.90 -9.51
CA SER A 87 -11.30 14.00 -9.51
C SER A 87 -11.76 15.36 -10.06
N ASP A 88 -12.72 15.31 -10.97
CA ASP A 88 -13.41 16.48 -11.53
C ASP A 88 -14.93 16.35 -11.36
N SER A 89 -15.67 17.34 -11.84
CA SER A 89 -17.14 17.36 -11.76
C SER A 89 -17.82 16.23 -12.54
N THR A 90 -17.14 15.61 -13.50
CA THR A 90 -17.68 14.50 -14.32
C THR A 90 -17.41 13.14 -13.68
N SER A 91 -16.41 13.05 -12.82
CA SER A 91 -15.97 11.80 -12.18
C SER A 91 -17.10 11.14 -11.40
N GLY A 92 -17.88 11.93 -10.64
CA GLY A 92 -19.04 11.43 -9.89
C GLY A 92 -20.26 11.09 -10.75
N LEU A 93 -20.29 11.51 -12.02
CA LEU A 93 -21.42 11.30 -12.94
C LEU A 93 -21.19 10.13 -13.91
N ILE A 94 -19.92 9.87 -14.26
CA ILE A 94 -19.56 8.93 -15.32
C ILE A 94 -18.61 7.86 -14.81
N THR A 95 -17.38 8.26 -14.45
CA THR A 95 -16.29 7.31 -14.17
C THR A 95 -16.54 6.51 -12.90
N ASN A 96 -16.92 7.15 -11.79
CA ASN A 96 -17.15 6.47 -10.51
C ASN A 96 -18.36 5.53 -10.58
N PRO A 97 -19.52 5.92 -11.16
CA PRO A 97 -20.60 4.96 -11.41
C PRO A 97 -20.19 3.78 -12.29
N SER A 98 -19.42 4.03 -13.36
CA SER A 98 -18.95 2.97 -14.26
C SER A 98 -18.04 1.97 -13.55
N ILE A 99 -17.10 2.47 -12.73
CA ILE A 99 -16.23 1.62 -11.90
C ILE A 99 -17.04 0.87 -10.83
N GLY A 100 -18.08 1.49 -10.27
CA GLY A 100 -19.01 0.82 -9.36
C GLY A 100 -19.68 -0.40 -10.00
N ILE A 101 -20.20 -0.26 -11.22
CA ILE A 101 -20.79 -1.38 -11.98
C ILE A 101 -19.77 -2.48 -12.25
N VAL A 102 -18.53 -2.13 -12.60
CA VAL A 102 -17.44 -3.11 -12.78
C VAL A 102 -17.14 -3.83 -11.46
N SER A 103 -17.10 -3.09 -10.35
CA SER A 103 -16.87 -3.65 -9.02
C SER A 103 -17.95 -4.66 -8.65
N ASP A 104 -19.22 -4.31 -8.82
CA ASP A 104 -20.35 -5.19 -8.52
C ASP A 104 -20.26 -6.48 -9.35
N LYS A 105 -19.97 -6.37 -10.66
CA LYS A 105 -19.78 -7.52 -11.56
C LYS A 105 -18.63 -8.44 -11.13
N ILE A 106 -17.51 -7.90 -10.66
CA ILE A 106 -16.36 -8.69 -10.17
C ILE A 106 -16.77 -9.47 -8.91
N VAL A 107 -17.41 -8.80 -7.96
CA VAL A 107 -17.86 -9.38 -6.69
C VAL A 107 -18.93 -10.46 -6.91
N GLU A 108 -19.88 -10.23 -7.82
CA GLU A 108 -20.88 -11.22 -8.23
C GLU A 108 -20.27 -12.51 -8.80
N GLN A 109 -19.08 -12.43 -9.39
CA GLN A 109 -18.34 -13.59 -9.91
C GLN A 109 -17.38 -14.20 -8.87
N GLY A 110 -17.48 -13.79 -7.61
CA GLY A 110 -16.67 -14.27 -6.49
C GLY A 110 -15.29 -13.63 -6.37
N GLY A 111 -14.99 -12.61 -7.19
CA GLY A 111 -13.75 -11.85 -7.09
C GLY A 111 -13.82 -10.79 -5.98
N ALA A 112 -12.76 -10.00 -5.85
CA ALA A 112 -12.68 -8.95 -4.84
C ALA A 112 -12.33 -7.59 -5.44
N THR A 113 -12.93 -6.53 -4.89
CA THR A 113 -12.50 -5.15 -5.14
C THR A 113 -12.11 -4.46 -3.84
N VAL A 114 -11.11 -3.58 -3.92
CA VAL A 114 -10.55 -2.88 -2.77
C VAL A 114 -10.48 -1.40 -3.08
N PHE A 115 -11.11 -0.56 -2.27
CA PHE A 115 -11.01 0.89 -2.37
C PHE A 115 -10.21 1.45 -1.20
N GLY A 116 -9.12 2.16 -1.49
CA GLY A 116 -8.14 2.58 -0.46
C GLY A 116 -8.24 4.04 0.01
N GLU A 117 -9.05 4.87 -0.63
CA GLU A 117 -9.07 6.32 -0.38
C GLU A 117 -10.09 6.72 0.68
N ILE A 118 -9.80 6.36 1.93
CA ILE A 118 -10.74 6.58 3.04
C ILE A 118 -11.13 8.06 3.21
N SER A 119 -10.25 9.00 2.86
CA SER A 119 -10.53 10.44 2.89
C SER A 119 -11.69 10.86 1.99
N GLU A 120 -11.95 10.14 0.89
CA GLU A 120 -13.08 10.42 -0.02
C GLU A 120 -14.44 10.15 0.63
N PHE A 121 -14.46 9.36 1.72
CA PHE A 121 -15.70 9.01 2.43
C PHE A 121 -16.00 9.86 3.66
N LEU A 122 -15.17 10.87 3.98
CA LEU A 122 -15.38 11.72 5.16
C LEU A 122 -16.79 12.31 5.23
N TYR A 123 -17.31 12.76 4.08
CA TYR A 123 -18.64 13.37 3.96
C TYR A 123 -19.76 12.37 3.67
N ALA A 124 -19.43 11.12 3.32
CA ALA A 124 -20.38 10.04 3.06
C ALA A 124 -20.38 8.96 4.17
N LYS A 125 -19.74 9.23 5.32
CA LYS A 125 -19.52 8.29 6.43
C LYS A 125 -20.76 7.47 6.78
N ASN A 126 -21.89 8.14 7.02
CA ASN A 126 -23.13 7.49 7.47
C ASN A 126 -23.76 6.62 6.37
N LEU A 127 -23.48 6.90 5.10
CA LEU A 127 -23.97 6.13 3.97
C LEU A 127 -23.12 4.88 3.76
N ILE A 128 -21.79 5.02 3.77
CA ILE A 128 -20.88 3.90 3.53
C ILE A 128 -20.81 2.94 4.73
N SER A 129 -20.86 3.44 5.97
CA SER A 129 -20.78 2.58 7.15
C SER A 129 -21.97 1.63 7.26
N LYS A 130 -23.14 2.02 6.77
CA LYS A 130 -24.35 1.17 6.78
C LYS A 130 -24.32 0.04 5.75
N ARG A 131 -23.31 0.00 4.88
CA ARG A 131 -23.14 -1.04 3.87
C ARG A 131 -22.29 -2.22 4.36
N GLY A 132 -21.84 -2.22 5.61
CA GLY A 132 -21.16 -3.37 6.20
C GLY A 132 -22.09 -4.58 6.30
N GLU A 133 -21.54 -5.77 6.11
CA GLU A 133 -22.30 -7.04 6.17
C GLU A 133 -22.81 -7.32 7.59
N THR A 134 -22.06 -6.91 8.60
CA THR A 134 -22.39 -7.06 10.02
C THR A 134 -22.27 -5.74 10.76
N ASP A 135 -22.88 -5.65 11.95
CA ASP A 135 -22.77 -4.46 12.81
C ASP A 135 -21.31 -4.15 13.17
N ASP A 136 -20.50 -5.18 13.40
CA ASP A 136 -19.07 -5.04 13.68
C ASP A 136 -18.35 -4.40 12.49
N VAL A 137 -18.62 -4.86 11.26
CA VAL A 137 -18.02 -4.27 10.04
C VAL A 137 -18.50 -2.83 9.84
N CYS A 138 -19.78 -2.56 10.08
CA CYS A 138 -20.32 -1.20 10.00
C CYS A 138 -19.57 -0.24 10.94
N GLU A 139 -19.33 -0.68 12.16
CA GLU A 139 -18.62 0.07 13.20
C GLU A 139 -17.13 0.21 12.89
N GLU A 140 -16.48 -0.82 12.34
CA GLU A 140 -15.09 -0.74 11.88
C GLU A 140 -14.90 0.29 10.76
N ILE A 141 -15.79 0.31 9.75
CA ILE A 141 -15.77 1.31 8.68
C ILE A 141 -15.90 2.72 9.28
N ARG A 142 -16.84 2.91 10.23
CA ARG A 142 -17.02 4.20 10.90
C ARG A 142 -15.76 4.63 11.65
N ARG A 143 -15.14 3.73 12.42
CA ARG A 143 -13.88 4.00 13.14
C ARG A 143 -12.74 4.35 12.21
N LEU A 144 -12.62 3.66 11.08
CA LEU A 144 -11.58 3.90 10.08
C LEU A 144 -11.68 5.33 9.51
N ILE A 145 -12.89 5.77 9.16
CA ILE A 145 -13.14 7.12 8.64
C ILE A 145 -12.84 8.19 9.69
N VAL A 146 -13.30 8.00 10.94
CA VAL A 146 -13.03 8.93 12.04
C VAL A 146 -11.52 9.05 12.31
N ARG A 147 -10.81 7.93 12.42
CA ARG A 147 -9.36 7.92 12.60
C ARG A 147 -8.63 8.63 11.46
N THR A 148 -9.12 8.48 10.23
CA THR A 148 -8.55 9.16 9.06
C THR A 148 -8.75 10.67 9.15
N LYS A 149 -9.93 11.12 9.56
CA LYS A 149 -10.21 12.53 9.80
C LYS A 149 -9.27 13.14 10.84
N GLU A 150 -9.11 12.47 11.98
CA GLU A 150 -8.25 12.95 13.06
C GLU A 150 -6.79 13.11 12.60
N LYS A 151 -6.28 12.17 11.81
CA LYS A 151 -4.93 12.28 11.22
C LYS A 151 -4.78 13.46 10.27
N ILE A 152 -5.81 13.74 9.47
CA ILE A 152 -5.82 14.90 8.56
C ILE A 152 -5.82 16.19 9.39
N ASP A 153 -6.72 16.30 10.37
CA ASP A 153 -6.83 17.50 11.22
C ASP A 153 -5.51 17.75 12.00
N GLN A 154 -4.86 16.69 12.49
CA GLN A 154 -3.54 16.77 13.13
C GLN A 154 -2.44 17.24 12.16
N ASN A 155 -2.36 16.67 10.96
CA ASN A 155 -1.38 17.10 9.95
C ASN A 155 -1.58 18.57 9.54
N ASP A 156 -2.83 19.01 9.38
CA ASP A 156 -3.15 20.41 9.07
C ASP A 156 -2.72 21.35 10.20
N SER A 157 -2.90 20.94 11.46
CA SER A 157 -2.43 21.70 12.61
C SER A 157 -0.90 21.77 12.68
N ASN A 158 -0.20 20.66 12.39
CA ASN A 158 1.25 20.63 12.33
C ASN A 158 1.77 21.55 11.22
N TYR A 159 1.18 21.51 10.03
CA TYR A 159 1.54 22.39 8.92
C TYR A 159 1.33 23.88 9.26
N LYS A 160 0.21 24.22 9.92
CA LYS A 160 -0.04 25.58 10.42
C LYS A 160 0.96 26.01 11.50
N ASN A 161 1.36 25.09 12.37
CA ASN A 161 2.35 25.35 13.43
C ASN A 161 3.75 25.52 12.86
N GLU A 162 4.15 24.70 11.88
CA GLU A 162 5.42 24.83 11.15
C GLU A 162 5.48 26.18 10.42
N GLN A 163 4.42 26.56 9.68
CA GLN A 163 4.37 27.89 9.05
C GLN A 163 4.51 29.01 10.09
N LYS A 164 3.77 28.94 11.21
CA LYS A 164 3.90 29.92 12.31
C LYS A 164 5.28 29.92 12.97
N ALA A 165 6.00 28.81 12.98
CA ALA A 165 7.39 28.74 13.46
C ALA A 165 8.40 29.32 12.45
N TRP A 166 8.09 29.24 11.15
CA TRP A 166 8.88 29.84 10.07
C TRP A 166 8.71 31.37 9.97
N PHE A 167 7.52 31.92 10.24
CA PHE A 167 7.26 33.36 10.18
C PHE A 167 8.20 34.23 11.06
N PRO A 168 8.49 33.87 12.33
CA PRO A 168 9.44 34.60 13.17
C PRO A 168 10.90 34.52 12.70
N LEU A 169 11.28 33.48 11.95
CA LEU A 169 12.65 33.28 11.48
C LEU A 169 12.97 34.15 10.25
N HIS A 170 11.98 34.45 9.40
CA HIS A 170 12.18 35.32 8.23
C HIS A 170 11.96 36.81 8.52
N ALA A 171 11.24 37.15 9.58
CA ALA A 171 11.07 38.54 10.02
C ALA A 171 12.34 39.16 10.63
N ARG A 172 13.36 38.37 11.01
CA ARG A 172 14.64 38.87 11.56
C ARG A 172 15.71 39.19 10.53
N HIS A 173 15.47 38.99 9.22
CA HIS A 173 16.46 39.23 8.17
C HIS A 173 16.07 40.29 7.13
N GLN A 174 14.95 41.00 7.33
CA GLN A 174 14.55 42.13 6.45
C GLN A 174 14.68 43.51 7.14
N GLY A 175 15.59 43.63 8.09
CA GLY A 175 15.82 44.86 8.85
C GLY A 175 17.18 45.51 8.65
N HIS A 176 17.84 45.34 7.50
CA HIS A 176 19.02 46.13 7.13
C HIS A 176 19.20 46.16 5.61
N PHE A 177 18.57 47.14 4.96
CA PHE A 177 19.10 47.88 3.81
C PHE A 177 18.55 49.30 3.89
#